data_AF-A0A434EYM0-F1
#
_entry.id   AF-A0A434EYM0-F1
#
_cell.length_a   1.000
_cell.length_b   1.000
_cell.length_c   1.000
_cell.angle_alpha   90.00
_cell.angle_beta   90.00
_cell.angle_gamma   90.00
#
_symmetry.space_group_name_H-M   'P 1'
#
loop_
_entity.id
_entity.type
_entity.pdbx_description
1 polymer ?
#
loop_
_entity_poly.entity_id
_entity_poly.type
_entity_poly.pdbx_seq_one_letter_code
_entity_poly.pdbx_strand_id
1 'polypeptide(L)'
;VSTLRGSALVAAAGMLVAGLSPSPYLAIAAFAFCGFGIANMVPIIFSAGGNQEGMSSGTGMSVVTTMGYSGILVAPSAIGFVAEHSSFGPIFVALSGLLVIVLLMAGLAHRAEFAPEPVPAE
;
A
#
# COMPACT_ATOMS: atom_id res chain seq x y z
N VAL A 1 13.56 1.23 -1.74
CA VAL A 1 12.63 2.40 -1.68
C VAL A 1 12.05 2.82 -3.02
N SER A 2 12.84 2.85 -4.11
CA SER A 2 12.36 3.27 -5.45
C SER A 2 11.15 2.48 -5.94
N THR A 3 11.18 1.15 -5.82
CA THR A 3 10.06 0.26 -6.18
C THR A 3 8.79 0.62 -5.42
N LEU A 4 8.88 0.82 -4.09
CA LEU A 4 7.73 1.20 -3.27
C LEU A 4 7.11 2.53 -3.72
N ARG A 5 7.94 3.52 -4.07
CA ARG A 5 7.46 4.81 -4.60
C ARG A 5 6.73 4.65 -5.92
N GLY A 6 7.32 3.93 -6.87
CA GLY A 6 6.69 3.66 -8.17
C GLY A 6 5.36 2.92 -8.00
N SER A 7 5.34 1.88 -7.18
CA SER A 7 4.15 1.11 -6.83
C SER A 7 3.07 1.96 -6.17
N ALA A 8 3.43 2.79 -5.18
CA ALA A 8 2.50 3.68 -4.50
C ALA A 8 1.90 4.73 -5.44
N LEU A 9 2.72 5.29 -6.35
CA LEU A 9 2.24 6.22 -7.36
C LEU A 9 1.25 5.56 -8.32
N VAL A 10 1.58 4.38 -8.85
CA VAL A 10 0.69 3.61 -9.74
C VAL A 10 -0.62 3.25 -9.03
N ALA A 11 -0.54 2.82 -7.78
CA ALA A 11 -1.72 2.50 -6.98
C ALA A 11 -2.60 3.72 -6.74
N ALA A 12 -2.01 4.83 -6.31
CA ALA A 12 -2.73 6.08 -6.05
C ALA A 12 -3.40 6.60 -7.31
N ALA A 13 -2.70 6.60 -8.45
CA ALA A 13 -3.25 7.01 -9.73
C ALA A 13 -4.41 6.11 -10.19
N GLY A 14 -4.24 4.79 -10.11
CA GLY A 14 -5.30 3.83 -10.44
C GLY A 14 -6.54 4.01 -9.55
N MET A 15 -6.35 4.17 -8.23
CA MET A 15 -7.43 4.41 -7.29
C MET A 15 -8.14 5.76 -7.56
N LEU A 16 -7.39 6.81 -7.91
CA LEU A 16 -7.96 8.12 -8.24
C LEU A 16 -8.82 8.05 -9.50
N VAL A 17 -8.31 7.40 -10.56
CA VAL A 17 -9.05 7.21 -11.81
C VAL A 17 -10.31 6.38 -11.56
N ALA A 18 -10.24 5.34 -10.71
CA ALA A 18 -11.41 4.56 -10.33
C ALA A 18 -12.49 5.42 -9.64
N GLY A 19 -12.08 6.31 -8.72
CA GLY A 19 -12.99 7.22 -8.01
C GLY A 19 -13.64 8.29 -8.89
N LEU A 20 -12.97 8.69 -9.98
CA LEU A 20 -13.47 9.68 -10.94
C LEU A 20 -14.07 9.05 -12.20
N SER A 21 -14.19 7.73 -12.25
CA SER A 21 -14.58 7.02 -13.47
C SER A 21 -16.05 7.25 -13.83
N PRO A 22 -16.37 7.65 -15.07
CA PRO A 22 -17.74 7.76 -15.55
C PRO A 22 -18.33 6.41 -16.05
N SER A 23 -17.51 5.35 -16.12
CA SER A 23 -17.92 4.05 -16.67
C SER A 23 -17.38 2.88 -15.84
N PRO A 24 -18.17 1.81 -15.64
CA PRO A 24 -17.72 0.64 -14.90
C PRO A 24 -16.51 -0.05 -15.55
N TYR A 25 -16.40 -0.07 -16.88
CA TYR A 25 -15.26 -0.67 -17.57
C TYR A 25 -13.94 0.05 -17.27
N LEU A 26 -13.97 1.39 -17.23
CA LEU A 26 -12.80 2.18 -16.86
C LEU A 26 -12.45 2.00 -15.38
N ALA A 27 -13.45 1.90 -14.49
CA ALA A 27 -13.21 1.65 -13.08
C ALA A 27 -12.53 0.29 -12.86
N ILE A 28 -12.98 -0.77 -13.56
CA ILE A 28 -12.37 -2.09 -13.51
C ILE A 28 -10.91 -2.04 -13.97
N ALA A 29 -10.63 -1.41 -15.10
CA ALA A 29 -9.26 -1.25 -15.59
C ALA A 29 -8.38 -0.47 -14.59
N ALA A 30 -8.90 0.62 -14.03
CA ALA A 30 -8.22 1.43 -13.03
C ALA A 30 -7.94 0.66 -11.73
N PHE A 31 -8.86 -0.19 -11.28
CA PHE A 31 -8.65 -1.09 -10.16
C PHE A 31 -7.58 -2.15 -10.45
N ALA A 32 -7.50 -2.66 -11.69
CA ALA A 32 -6.43 -3.58 -12.07
C ALA A 32 -5.05 -2.91 -11.95
N PHE A 33 -4.90 -1.66 -12.43
CA PHE A 33 -3.68 -0.87 -12.23
C PHE A 33 -3.41 -0.59 -10.75
N CYS A 34 -4.46 -0.28 -9.97
CA CYS A 34 -4.32 -0.09 -8.54
C CYS A 34 -3.77 -1.36 -7.85
N GLY A 35 -4.34 -2.52 -8.17
CA GLY A 35 -3.91 -3.82 -7.65
C GLY A 35 -2.48 -4.15 -8.05
N PHE A 36 -2.08 -3.86 -9.30
CA PHE A 36 -0.70 -4.03 -9.76
C PHE A 36 0.30 -3.20 -8.95
N GLY A 37 -0.05 -1.96 -8.61
CA GLY A 37 0.74 -1.14 -7.70
C GLY A 37 0.85 -1.77 -6.29
N ILE A 38 -0.29 -2.14 -5.70
CA ILE A 38 -0.36 -2.70 -4.34
C ILE A 38 0.38 -4.03 -4.21
N ALA A 39 0.41 -4.87 -5.25
CA ALA A 39 1.02 -6.21 -5.23
C ALA A 39 2.48 -6.20 -4.74
N ASN A 40 3.24 -5.15 -5.06
CA ASN A 40 4.63 -5.01 -4.62
C ASN A 40 4.77 -4.38 -3.23
N MET A 41 3.79 -3.61 -2.77
CA MET A 41 3.90 -2.88 -1.49
C MET A 41 3.87 -3.83 -0.30
N VAL A 42 2.99 -4.84 -0.34
CA VAL A 42 2.83 -5.81 0.75
C VAL A 42 4.16 -6.49 1.11
N PRO A 43 4.83 -7.22 0.19
CA PRO A 43 6.10 -7.88 0.53
C PRO A 43 7.19 -6.90 0.98
N ILE A 44 7.23 -5.67 0.43
CA ILE A 44 8.19 -4.64 0.86
C ILE A 44 7.95 -4.22 2.31
N ILE A 45 6.69 -3.97 2.69
CA ILE A 45 6.34 -3.54 4.05
C ILE A 45 6.65 -4.65 5.07
N PHE A 46 6.33 -5.90 4.71
CA PHE A 46 6.70 -7.05 5.53
C PHE A 46 8.22 -7.18 5.67
N SER A 47 8.99 -7.05 4.59
CA SER A 47 10.46 -7.04 4.64
C SER A 47 11.01 -5.91 5.51
N ALA A 48 10.48 -4.69 5.38
CA ALA A 48 10.90 -3.56 6.22
C ALA A 48 10.63 -3.82 7.71
N GLY A 49 9.44 -4.33 8.05
CA GLY A 49 9.07 -4.63 9.44
C GLY A 49 9.88 -5.79 10.04
N GLY A 50 10.16 -6.83 9.24
CA GLY A 50 10.98 -7.97 9.65
C GLY A 50 12.47 -7.64 9.83
N ASN A 51 12.95 -6.56 9.21
CA ASN A 51 14.33 -6.08 9.29
C ASN A 51 14.49 -4.86 10.22
N GLN A 52 13.50 -4.59 11.08
CA GLN A 52 13.52 -3.46 11.99
C GLN A 52 14.54 -3.65 13.11
N GLU A 53 15.44 -2.68 13.29
CA GLU A 53 16.46 -2.71 14.35
C GLU A 53 15.83 -2.70 15.76
N GLY A 54 16.48 -3.42 16.69
CA GLY A 54 16.02 -3.51 18.08
C GLY A 54 14.81 -4.44 18.28
N MET A 55 14.35 -5.14 17.24
CA MET A 55 13.23 -6.07 17.30
C MET A 55 13.56 -7.39 16.60
N SER A 56 13.05 -8.51 17.12
CA SER A 56 13.18 -9.79 16.41
C SER A 56 12.35 -9.76 15.12
N SER A 57 12.83 -10.44 14.08
CA SER A 57 12.11 -10.50 12.80
C SER A 57 10.68 -11.04 12.95
N GLY A 58 10.50 -12.07 13.78
CA GLY A 58 9.17 -12.62 14.10
C GLY A 58 8.23 -11.59 14.72
N THR A 59 8.71 -10.84 15.73
CA THR A 59 7.92 -9.78 16.37
C THR A 59 7.54 -8.68 15.37
N GLY A 60 8.48 -8.23 14.53
CA GLY A 60 8.22 -7.21 13.53
C GLY A 60 7.15 -7.64 12.52
N MET A 61 7.28 -8.86 12.01
CA MET A 61 6.28 -9.45 11.10
C MET A 61 4.91 -9.60 11.77
N SER A 62 4.87 -9.99 13.06
CA SER A 62 3.61 -10.04 13.82
C SER A 62 2.95 -8.66 13.93
N VAL A 63 3.71 -7.61 14.24
CA VAL A 63 3.18 -6.23 14.32
C VAL A 63 2.60 -5.79 12.97
N VAL A 64 3.34 -5.99 11.87
CA VAL A 64 2.85 -5.66 10.51
C VAL A 64 1.56 -6.42 10.20
N THR A 65 1.50 -7.71 10.53
CA THR A 65 0.32 -8.55 10.31
C THR A 65 -0.87 -8.07 11.13
N THR A 66 -0.67 -7.78 12.41
CA THR A 66 -1.72 -7.26 13.30
C THR A 66 -2.29 -5.96 12.76
N MET A 67 -1.44 -5.01 12.35
CA MET A 67 -1.88 -3.76 11.72
C MET A 67 -2.68 -4.02 10.43
N GLY A 68 -2.21 -4.94 9.58
CA GLY A 68 -2.91 -5.35 8.36
C GLY A 68 -4.31 -5.92 8.64
N TYR A 69 -4.44 -6.81 9.62
CA TYR A 69 -5.73 -7.37 10.01
C TYR A 69 -6.66 -6.34 10.62
N SER A 70 -6.15 -5.40 11.43
CA SER A 70 -6.95 -4.27 11.92
C SER A 70 -7.56 -3.48 10.76
N GLY A 71 -6.80 -3.23 9.69
CA GLY A 71 -7.29 -2.59 8.48
C GLY A 71 -8.42 -3.38 7.80
N ILE A 72 -8.25 -4.71 7.66
CA ILE A 72 -9.27 -5.59 7.06
C ILE A 72 -10.57 -5.59 7.87
N LEU A 73 -10.49 -5.48 9.20
CA LEU A 73 -11.67 -5.45 10.08
C LEU A 73 -12.38 -4.08 10.05
N VAL A 74 -11.63 -2.98 9.98
CA VAL A 74 -12.18 -1.61 10.07
C VAL A 74 -12.61 -1.06 8.70
N ALA A 75 -11.92 -1.42 7.62
CA ALA A 75 -12.17 -0.82 6.32
C ALA A 75 -13.58 -1.09 5.76
N PRO A 76 -14.13 -2.32 5.78
CA PRO A 76 -15.44 -2.59 5.19
C PRO A 76 -16.58 -1.84 5.87
N SER A 77 -16.56 -1.74 7.20
CA SER A 77 -17.58 -1.05 7.98
C SER A 77 -17.50 0.46 7.79
N ALA A 78 -16.30 1.04 7.80
CA ALA A 78 -16.10 2.45 7.51
C ALA A 78 -16.51 2.81 6.07
N ILE A 79 -16.11 2.00 5.09
CA ILE A 79 -16.49 2.18 3.68
C ILE A 79 -18.00 2.07 3.50
N GLY A 80 -18.64 1.04 4.08
CA GLY A 80 -20.09 0.82 3.99
C GLY A 80 -20.89 1.98 4.59
N PHE A 81 -20.50 2.44 5.78
CA PHE A 81 -21.15 3.57 6.45
C PHE A 81 -21.09 4.85 5.62
N VAL A 82 -19.92 5.17 5.04
CA VAL A 82 -19.76 6.36 4.17
C VAL A 82 -20.53 6.17 2.86
N ALA A 83 -20.54 4.95 2.31
CA ALA A 83 -21.22 4.65 1.05
C ALA A 83 -22.74 4.79 1.18
N GLU A 84 -23.32 4.47 2.34
CA GLU A 84 -24.76 4.64 2.61
C GLU A 84 -25.20 6.11 2.59
N HIS A 85 -24.32 7.01 3.01
CA HIS A 85 -24.60 8.46 3.06
C HIS A 85 -24.09 9.23 1.82
N SER A 86 -23.37 8.56 0.92
CA SER A 86 -22.71 9.21 -0.21
C SER A 86 -22.65 8.27 -1.43
N SER A 87 -21.47 8.06 -2.00
CA SER A 87 -21.21 7.15 -3.11
C SER A 87 -19.78 6.61 -3.01
N PHE A 88 -19.45 5.61 -3.82
CA PHE A 88 -18.11 5.02 -3.83
C PHE A 88 -17.02 5.93 -4.41
N GLY A 89 -17.37 6.89 -5.27
CA GLY A 89 -16.40 7.78 -5.91
C GLY A 89 -15.53 8.56 -4.90
N PRO A 90 -16.14 9.38 -4.01
CA PRO A 90 -15.41 10.09 -2.95
C PRO A 90 -14.58 9.18 -2.05
N ILE A 91 -15.06 7.96 -1.76
CA ILE A 91 -14.34 6.97 -0.96
C ILE A 91 -13.05 6.57 -1.65
N PHE A 92 -13.10 6.22 -2.93
CA PHE A 92 -11.90 5.84 -3.69
C PHE A 92 -10.93 7.03 -3.83
N VAL A 93 -11.42 8.25 -4.03
CA VAL A 93 -10.57 9.45 -4.02
C VAL A 93 -9.85 9.62 -2.67
N ALA A 94 -10.56 9.42 -1.56
CA ALA A 94 -9.94 9.48 -0.23
C ALA A 94 -8.90 8.37 -0.02
N LEU A 95 -9.18 7.13 -0.45
CA LEU A 95 -8.22 6.03 -0.41
C LEU A 95 -6.98 6.29 -1.28
N SER A 96 -7.14 6.95 -2.43
CA SER A 96 -6.02 7.43 -3.24
C SER A 96 -5.15 8.41 -2.44
N GLY A 97 -5.77 9.33 -1.68
CA GLY A 97 -5.05 10.20 -0.75
C GLY A 97 -4.22 9.43 0.29
N LEU A 98 -4.75 8.35 0.86
CA LEU A 98 -3.99 7.48 1.77
C LEU A 98 -2.79 6.82 1.06
N LEU A 99 -2.94 6.39 -0.19
CA LEU A 99 -1.83 5.86 -0.99
C LEU A 99 -0.77 6.92 -1.30
N VAL A 100 -1.16 8.19 -1.47
CA VAL A 100 -0.21 9.31 -1.56
C VAL A 100 0.56 9.49 -0.26
N ILE A 101 -0.08 9.33 0.91
CA ILE A 101 0.64 9.35 2.19
C ILE A 101 1.67 8.22 2.24
N VAL A 102 1.33 7.00 1.77
CA VAL A 102 2.28 5.89 1.65
C VAL A 102 3.46 6.24 0.73
N LEU A 103 3.20 6.88 -0.41
CA LEU A 103 4.23 7.36 -1.33
C LEU A 103 5.19 8.34 -0.64
N LEU A 104 4.65 9.32 0.08
CA LEU A 104 5.45 10.32 0.80
C LEU A 104 6.28 9.68 1.93
N MET A 105 5.72 8.67 2.60
CA MET A 105 6.36 7.93 3.69
C MET A 105 7.24 6.78 3.23
N ALA A 106 7.36 6.51 1.92
CA ALA A 106 8.10 5.36 1.40
C ALA A 106 9.58 5.29 1.84
N GLY A 107 10.17 6.43 2.25
CA GLY A 107 11.51 6.48 2.82
C GLY A 107 11.68 5.70 4.13
N LEU A 108 10.62 5.56 4.93
CA LEU A 108 10.64 4.76 6.17
C LEU A 108 10.88 3.27 5.90
N ALA A 109 10.58 2.79 4.69
CA ALA A 109 10.77 1.40 4.30
C ALA A 109 12.19 1.11 3.77
N HIS A 110 13.18 1.97 4.03
CA HIS A 110 14.58 1.74 3.63
C HIS A 110 15.15 0.42 4.19
N ARG A 111 14.63 -0.08 5.31
CA ARG A 111 15.00 -1.38 5.89
C ARG A 111 14.62 -2.61 5.04
N ALA A 112 13.76 -2.43 4.04
CA ALA A 112 13.48 -3.48 3.06
C ALA A 112 14.54 -3.58 1.96
N GLU A 113 15.51 -2.66 1.90
CA GLU A 113 16.58 -2.74 0.90
C GLU A 113 17.53 -3.89 1.27
N PHE A 114 17.73 -4.79 0.31
CA PHE A 114 18.78 -5.80 0.42
C PHE A 114 20.13 -5.08 0.41
N ALA A 115 20.91 -5.24 1.48
CA ALA A 115 22.30 -4.79 1.46
C ALA A 115 23.06 -5.59 0.39
N PRO A 116 23.83 -4.93 -0.49
CA PRO A 116 24.73 -5.64 -1.40
C PRO A 116 25.68 -6.50 -0.57
N GLU A 117 25.80 -7.80 -0.89
CA GLU A 117 26.84 -8.62 -0.29
C GLU A 117 28.21 -8.00 -0.60
N PRO A 118 29.14 -7.94 0.37
CA PRO A 118 30.50 -7.49 0.10
C PRO A 118 31.10 -8.37 -1.00
N VAL A 119 31.47 -7.76 -2.12
CA VAL A 119 32.21 -8.45 -3.18
C VAL A 119 33.51 -8.97 -2.55
N PRO A 120 33.78 -10.29 -2.55
CA PRO A 120 35.03 -10.83 -2.02
C PRO A 120 36.20 -10.16 -2.73
N ALA A 121 37.13 -9.58 -1.96
CA ALA A 121 38.37 -9.08 -2.52
C ALA A 121 39.18 -10.29 -3.02
N GLU A 122 39.26 -10.44 -4.34
CA GLU A 122 40.19 -11.37 -5.00
C GLU A 122 41.65 -10.97 -4.76
#